data_AF-A0A929DI23-F1
#
_entry.id   AF-A0A929DI23-F1
#
_cell.length_a   1.000
_cell.length_b   1.000
_cell.length_c   1.000
_cell.angle_alpha   90.00
_cell.angle_beta   90.00
_cell.angle_gamma   90.00
#
_symmetry.space_group_name_H-M   'P 1'
#
loop_
_entity.id
_entity.type
_entity.pdbx_description
1 polymer ?
#
loop_
_entity_poly.entity_id
_entity_poly.type
_entity_poly.pdbx_seq_one_letter_code
_entity_poly.pdbx_strand_id
1 'polypeptide(L)'
;DAAKILIGQDWKLWAEEGLVDIICPMQYTNNADMFRRSVKKAVKATKGKCLVYAGIACNSSHNKNTPEGVVQEVKVAREEGADGVAFFSGYSLTDDFMEKLKSTVYK
;
A
#
# COMPACT_ATOMS: atom_id res chain seq x y z
N ASP A 1 5.45 13.08 8.42
CA ASP A 1 6.48 14.09 8.79
C ASP A 1 7.77 13.83 8.05
N ALA A 2 8.42 12.66 8.17
CA ALA A 2 9.63 12.34 7.39
C ALA A 2 9.49 12.58 5.87
N ALA A 3 8.41 12.08 5.23
CA ALA A 3 8.18 12.30 3.79
C ALA A 3 8.08 13.79 3.42
N LYS A 4 7.40 14.60 4.24
CA LYS A 4 7.29 16.05 4.06
C LYS A 4 8.64 16.75 4.21
N ILE A 5 9.39 16.42 5.26
CA ILE A 5 10.62 17.12 5.64
C ILE A 5 11.79 16.71 4.74
N LEU A 6 11.96 15.42 4.47
CA LEU A 6 13.15 14.89 3.80
C LEU A 6 13.05 14.93 2.28
N ILE A 7 11.84 14.78 1.72
CA ILE A 7 11.64 14.66 0.26
C ILE A 7 10.52 15.56 -0.26
N GLY A 8 10.01 16.49 0.56
CA GLY A 8 9.01 17.49 0.14
C GLY A 8 7.62 16.93 -0.15
N GLN A 9 7.32 15.69 0.25
CA GLN A 9 6.02 15.06 -0.05
C GLN A 9 5.03 15.26 1.11
N ASP A 10 4.30 16.38 1.07
CA ASP A 10 3.18 16.65 1.98
C ASP A 10 1.86 16.08 1.45
N TRP A 11 1.82 14.76 1.29
CA TRP A 11 0.66 14.03 0.77
C TRP A 11 -0.62 14.24 1.59
N LYS A 12 -0.50 14.59 2.88
CA LYS A 12 -1.66 14.93 3.72
C LYS A 12 -2.27 16.25 3.29
N LEU A 13 -1.45 17.28 3.08
CA LEU A 13 -1.92 18.57 2.57
C LEU A 13 -2.54 18.42 1.19
N TRP A 14 -1.90 17.65 0.30
CA TRP A 14 -2.43 17.40 -1.05
C TRP A 14 -3.84 16.78 -1.01
N ALA A 15 -4.06 15.80 -0.12
CA ALA A 15 -5.38 15.21 0.09
C ALA A 15 -6.35 16.21 0.75
N GLU A 16 -5.91 17.00 1.72
CA GLU A 16 -6.76 17.98 2.42
C GLU A 16 -7.25 19.12 1.51
N GLU A 17 -6.42 19.54 0.57
CA GLU A 17 -6.71 20.59 -0.42
C GLU A 17 -7.33 20.06 -1.72
N GLY A 18 -7.47 18.74 -1.88
CA GLY A 18 -8.04 18.13 -3.07
C GLY A 18 -7.16 18.25 -4.32
N LEU A 19 -5.84 18.30 -4.14
CA LEU A 19 -4.87 18.37 -5.25
C LEU A 19 -4.68 17.02 -5.95
N VAL A 20 -5.10 15.93 -5.31
CA VAL A 20 -4.98 14.57 -5.82
C VAL A 20 -6.24 13.77 -5.51
N ASP A 21 -6.66 12.94 -6.47
CA ASP A 21 -7.78 12.01 -6.31
C ASP A 21 -7.38 10.73 -5.58
N ILE A 22 -6.10 10.37 -5.67
CA ILE A 22 -5.53 9.12 -5.13
C ILE A 22 -4.17 9.41 -4.50
N ILE A 23 -3.94 8.86 -3.31
CA ILE A 23 -2.59 8.71 -2.76
C ILE A 23 -2.18 7.23 -2.74
N CYS A 24 -0.91 6.97 -3.02
CA CYS A 24 -0.37 5.62 -3.06
C CYS A 24 0.91 5.48 -2.21
N PRO A 25 0.81 5.46 -0.86
CA PRO A 25 1.97 5.30 -0.01
C PRO A 25 2.63 3.93 -0.21
N MET A 26 3.88 3.92 -0.66
CA MET A 26 4.66 2.72 -0.97
C MET A 26 5.48 2.26 0.23
N GLN A 27 4.86 1.52 1.16
CA GLN A 27 5.58 0.98 2.32
C GLN A 27 6.07 -0.44 2.05
N TYR A 28 7.28 -0.57 1.52
CA TYR A 28 7.87 -1.87 1.19
C TYR A 28 8.49 -2.52 2.43
N THR A 29 7.71 -3.35 3.10
CA THR A 29 8.12 -4.12 4.25
C THR A 29 7.54 -5.53 4.15
N ASN A 30 8.12 -6.49 4.86
CA ASN A 30 7.51 -7.81 5.07
C ASN A 30 6.89 -7.94 6.47
N ASN A 31 6.91 -6.86 7.26
CA ASN A 31 6.34 -6.85 8.61
C ASN A 31 4.90 -6.34 8.54
N ALA A 32 3.93 -7.26 8.72
CA ALA A 32 2.51 -6.96 8.63
C ALA A 32 2.04 -5.86 9.60
N ASP A 33 2.63 -5.74 10.80
CA ASP A 33 2.25 -4.70 11.76
C ASP A 33 2.78 -3.31 11.35
N MET A 34 3.98 -3.25 10.77
CA MET A 34 4.52 -2.02 10.19
C MET A 34 3.68 -1.57 8.99
N PHE A 35 3.29 -2.52 8.14
CA PHE A 35 2.40 -2.27 7.02
C PHE A 35 1.04 -1.76 7.51
N ARG A 36 0.39 -2.47 8.45
CA ARG A 36 -0.88 -2.08 9.09
C ARG A 36 -0.84 -0.66 9.64
N ARG A 37 0.19 -0.32 10.42
CA ARG A 37 0.38 1.04 10.97
C ARG A 37 0.45 2.09 9.88
N SER A 38 1.13 1.78 8.77
CA SER A 38 1.31 2.69 7.65
C SER A 38 -0.01 2.93 6.89
N VAL A 39 -0.75 1.85 6.58
CA VAL A 39 -2.06 1.96 5.91
C VAL A 39 -3.07 2.70 6.78
N LYS A 40 -3.20 2.31 8.05
CA LYS A 40 -4.09 2.97 9.02
C LYS A 40 -3.81 4.47 9.11
N LYS A 41 -2.53 4.86 9.11
CA LYS A 41 -2.13 6.26 9.15
C LYS A 41 -2.56 7.00 7.88
N ALA A 42 -2.37 6.40 6.71
CA ALA A 42 -2.75 7.01 5.44
C ALA A 42 -4.27 7.22 5.37
N VAL A 43 -5.05 6.17 5.62
CA VAL A 43 -6.53 6.22 5.63
C VAL A 43 -7.05 7.29 6.60
N LYS A 44 -6.51 7.36 7.82
CA LYS A 44 -6.90 8.39 8.80
C LYS A 44 -6.53 9.81 8.36
N ALA A 45 -5.42 9.98 7.66
CA ALA A 45 -4.90 11.29 7.30
C ALA A 45 -5.64 11.92 6.12
N THR A 46 -6.16 11.13 5.17
CA THR A 46 -6.95 11.64 4.04
C THR A 46 -8.37 12.02 4.44
N LYS A 47 -8.90 11.45 5.53
CA LYS A 47 -10.28 11.70 6.01
C LYS A 47 -11.34 11.50 4.90
N GLY A 48 -11.09 10.56 3.99
CA GLY A 48 -11.98 10.27 2.85
C GLY A 48 -12.01 11.34 1.75
N LYS A 49 -11.11 12.32 1.76
CA LYS A 49 -11.04 13.36 0.72
C LYS A 49 -10.40 12.87 -0.59
N CYS A 50 -9.66 11.77 -0.54
CA CYS A 50 -9.10 11.09 -1.70
C CYS A 50 -8.98 9.59 -1.41
N LEU A 51 -8.85 8.79 -2.47
CA LEU A 51 -8.70 7.34 -2.37
C LEU A 51 -7.30 6.99 -1.85
N VAL A 52 -7.21 5.93 -1.04
CA VAL A 52 -5.96 5.41 -0.51
C VAL A 52 -5.67 4.04 -1.11
N TYR A 53 -4.64 3.97 -1.96
CA TYR A 53 -4.13 2.71 -2.49
C TYR A 53 -2.88 2.30 -1.72
N ALA A 54 -2.95 1.19 -0.98
CA ALA A 54 -1.80 0.71 -0.21
C ALA A 54 -0.76 0.08 -1.16
N GLY A 55 0.46 0.63 -1.17
CA GLY A 55 1.55 0.12 -2.00
C GLY A 55 2.19 -1.13 -1.41
N ILE A 56 2.21 -2.23 -2.16
CA ILE A 56 2.72 -3.54 -1.74
C ILE A 56 3.85 -3.97 -2.68
N ALA A 57 5.02 -4.29 -2.15
CA ALA A 57 6.11 -4.84 -2.96
C ALA A 57 6.11 -6.38 -2.94
N CYS A 58 6.07 -7.00 -4.12
CA CYS A 58 6.30 -8.44 -4.27
C CYS A 58 7.82 -8.74 -4.19
N ASN A 59 8.59 -8.02 -5.00
CA ASN A 59 10.05 -8.08 -4.99
C ASN A 59 10.63 -6.73 -5.45
N SER A 60 11.63 -6.23 -4.74
CA SER A 60 12.38 -5.00 -5.03
C SER A 60 13.81 -5.13 -4.51
N SER A 61 14.67 -4.17 -4.84
CA SER A 61 16.04 -4.12 -4.31
C SER A 61 16.10 -4.05 -2.77
N HIS A 62 15.01 -3.61 -2.12
CA HIS A 62 14.95 -3.38 -0.67
C HIS A 62 13.94 -4.27 0.06
N ASN A 63 13.15 -5.08 -0.65
CA ASN A 63 12.12 -5.95 -0.05
C ASN A 63 11.87 -7.18 -0.92
N LYS A 64 11.92 -8.37 -0.34
CA LYS A 64 11.58 -9.64 -0.99
C LYS A 64 10.45 -10.31 -0.22
N ASN A 65 9.24 -10.24 -0.76
CA ASN A 65 8.05 -10.76 -0.10
C ASN A 65 7.75 -12.20 -0.57
N THR A 66 6.82 -12.87 0.09
CA THR A 66 6.27 -14.16 -0.36
C THR A 66 4.86 -13.98 -0.89
N PRO A 67 4.33 -14.91 -1.72
CA PRO A 67 2.93 -14.88 -2.12
C PRO A 67 1.96 -14.83 -0.93
N GLU A 68 2.24 -15.58 0.15
CA GLU A 68 1.46 -15.54 1.39
C GLU A 68 1.55 -14.18 2.09
N GLY A 69 2.73 -13.57 2.12
CA GLY A 69 2.94 -12.26 2.72
C GLY A 69 2.17 -11.17 1.99
N VAL A 70 2.23 -11.17 0.65
CA VAL A 70 1.44 -10.25 -0.20
C VAL A 70 -0.07 -10.45 0.00
N VAL A 71 -0.54 -11.69 0.10
CA VAL A 71 -1.95 -11.98 0.45
C VAL A 71 -2.32 -11.37 1.81
N GLN A 72 -1.43 -11.49 2.80
CA GLN A 72 -1.67 -10.94 4.13
C GLN A 72 -1.70 -9.41 4.11
N GLU A 73 -0.83 -8.76 3.34
CA GLU A 73 -0.84 -7.30 3.19
C GLU A 73 -2.11 -6.81 2.48
N VAL A 74 -2.61 -7.53 1.46
CA VAL A 74 -3.90 -7.21 0.83
C VAL A 74 -5.05 -7.30 1.84
N LYS A 75 -5.06 -8.32 2.71
CA LYS A 75 -6.06 -8.43 3.79
C LYS A 75 -5.97 -7.27 4.76
N VAL A 76 -4.77 -6.95 5.23
CA VAL A 76 -4.53 -5.81 6.14
C VAL A 76 -4.97 -4.49 5.51
N ALA A 77 -4.69 -4.28 4.22
CA ALA A 77 -5.12 -3.07 3.51
C ALA A 77 -6.65 -2.91 3.54
N ARG A 78 -7.39 -4.01 3.29
CA ARG A 78 -8.86 -4.03 3.38
C ARG A 78 -9.36 -3.82 4.81
N GLU A 79 -8.78 -4.50 5.78
CA GLU A 79 -9.14 -4.38 7.20
C GLU A 79 -8.99 -2.95 7.73
N GLU A 80 -7.95 -2.23 7.29
CA GLU A 80 -7.71 -0.85 7.70
C GLU A 80 -8.45 0.19 6.83
N GLY A 81 -9.24 -0.25 5.85
CA GLY A 81 -10.11 0.62 5.05
C GLY A 81 -9.40 1.35 3.90
N ALA A 82 -8.32 0.79 3.34
CA ALA A 82 -7.79 1.29 2.08
C ALA A 82 -8.76 1.00 0.93
N ASP A 83 -8.92 1.94 0.01
CA ASP A 83 -9.80 1.82 -1.15
C ASP A 83 -9.26 0.86 -2.22
N GLY A 84 -7.95 0.59 -2.17
CA GLY A 84 -7.29 -0.33 -3.09
C GLY A 84 -5.87 -0.69 -2.69
N VAL A 85 -5.19 -1.41 -3.56
CA VAL A 85 -3.76 -1.73 -3.43
C VAL A 85 -3.06 -1.48 -4.77
N ALA A 86 -1.77 -1.14 -4.71
CA ALA A 86 -0.91 -1.02 -5.88
C ALA A 86 0.31 -1.92 -5.70
N PHE A 87 0.49 -2.89 -6.61
CA PHE A 87 1.63 -3.80 -6.54
C PHE A 87 2.87 -3.20 -7.21
N PHE A 88 4.03 -3.41 -6.59
CA PHE A 88 5.31 -3.05 -7.17
C PHE A 88 6.29 -4.24 -7.21
N SER A 89 7.00 -4.47 -8.31
CA SER A 89 6.75 -3.94 -9.66
C SER A 89 5.84 -4.89 -10.45
N GLY A 90 5.34 -4.46 -11.62
CA GLY A 90 4.63 -5.37 -12.53
C GLY A 90 5.50 -6.58 -12.94
N TYR A 91 6.82 -6.38 -13.10
CA TYR A 91 7.76 -7.48 -13.37
C TYR A 91 7.91 -8.45 -12.19
N SER A 92 7.73 -7.94 -10.96
CA SER A 92 7.84 -8.73 -9.74
C SER A 92 6.57 -9.52 -9.41
N LEU A 93 5.46 -9.25 -10.09
CA LEU A 93 4.17 -9.90 -9.89
C LEU A 93 4.09 -11.15 -10.77
N THR A 94 4.92 -12.13 -10.45
CA THR A 94 5.06 -13.40 -11.18
C THR A 94 3.83 -14.30 -11.03
N ASP A 95 3.79 -15.38 -11.81
CA ASP A 95 2.63 -16.28 -11.89
C ASP A 95 2.24 -16.86 -10.52
N ASP A 96 3.20 -17.21 -9.67
CA ASP A 96 2.97 -17.69 -8.31
C ASP A 96 2.25 -16.67 -7.42
N PHE A 97 2.63 -15.39 -7.46
CA PHE A 97 1.90 -14.32 -6.78
C PHE A 97 0.49 -14.17 -7.35
N MET A 98 0.36 -14.15 -8.68
CA MET A 98 -0.93 -13.98 -9.36
C MET A 98 -1.91 -15.11 -9.06
N GLU A 99 -1.45 -16.36 -9.12
CA GLU A 99 -2.23 -17.55 -8.78
C GLU A 99 -2.65 -17.53 -7.31
N LYS A 100 -1.74 -17.18 -6.41
CA LYS A 100 -2.05 -17.06 -4.98
C LYS A 100 -3.10 -15.98 -4.71
N LEU A 101 -2.94 -14.81 -5.31
CA LEU A 101 -3.85 -13.68 -5.17
C LEU A 101 -5.26 -14.00 -5.70
N LYS A 102 -5.37 -14.60 -6.90
CA LYS A 102 -6.65 -15.03 -7.49
C LYS A 102 -7.35 -16.10 -6.65
N SER A 103 -6.61 -17.08 -6.15
CA SER A 103 -7.18 -18.19 -5.37
C SER A 103 -7.59 -17.80 -3.94
N THR A 104 -7.22 -16.61 -3.46
CA THR A 104 -7.44 -16.20 -2.06
C THR A 104 -8.24 -14.91 -1.91
N VAL A 105 -7.72 -13.77 -2.37
CA VAL A 105 -8.23 -12.43 -2.05
C VAL A 105 -8.95 -11.76 -3.23
N TYR A 106 -8.77 -12.23 -4.47
CA TYR A 106 -9.48 -11.74 -5.66
C TYR A 106 -10.29 -12.85 -6.34
N LYS A 107 -11.22 -13.43 -5.58
CA LYS A 107 -12.20 -14.39 -6.09
C LYS A 107 -13.36 -13.67 -6.76
#